data_AF-A0A8H4Y2F3-F1
#
_entry.id   AF-A0A8H4Y2F3-F1
#
_cell.length_a   1.000
_cell.length_b   1.000
_cell.length_c   1.000
_cell.angle_alpha   90.00
_cell.angle_beta   90.00
_cell.angle_gamma   90.00
#
_symmetry.space_group_name_H-M   'P 1'
#
loop_
_entity.id
_entity.type
_entity.pdbx_description
1 polymer ?
#
loop_
_entity_poly.entity_id
_entity_poly.type
_entity_poly.pdbx_seq_one_letter_code
_entity_poly.pdbx_strand_id
1 'polypeptide(L)' 'EEDSDEEDWSAEDDRILIEIVLEKLRLSKAEWQDCARNLGRDRHAVDRRWKTLLLNGEIGLKSRPIR' A
#
# COMPACT_ATOMS: atom_id res chain seq x y z
N GLU A 1 -4.17 34.01 2.27
CA GLU A 1 -4.89 33.12 3.18
C GLU A 1 -4.05 31.87 3.22
N GLU A 2 -3.31 31.72 4.31
CA GLU A 2 -2.41 30.58 4.53
C GLU A 2 -3.30 29.36 4.76
N ASP A 3 -3.15 28.32 3.93
CA ASP A 3 -3.77 27.00 4.11
C ASP A 3 -3.31 26.44 5.46
N SER A 4 -4.00 26.82 6.53
CA SER A 4 -3.87 26.27 7.88
C SER A 4 -4.75 25.03 8.03
N ASP A 5 -4.89 24.25 6.96
CA ASP A 5 -5.48 22.91 6.97
C ASP A 5 -4.33 21.87 6.98
N GLU A 6 -3.16 22.21 7.52
CA GLU A 6 -2.37 21.22 8.27
C GLU A 6 -3.16 20.87 9.53
N GLU A 7 -4.25 20.13 9.32
CA GLU A 7 -4.99 19.41 10.32
C GLU A 7 -3.97 18.69 11.23
N ASP A 8 -4.14 18.78 12.55
CA ASP A 8 -3.24 18.20 13.56
C ASP A 8 -3.28 16.65 13.49
N TRP A 9 -2.79 16.07 12.41
CA TRP A 9 -2.69 14.62 12.22
C TRP A 9 -1.66 14.07 13.19
N SER A 10 -2.10 13.21 14.10
CA SER A 10 -1.20 12.49 15.00
C SER A 10 -0.68 11.22 14.34
N ALA A 11 0.42 10.69 14.87
CA ALA A 11 0.94 9.38 14.45
C ALA A 11 -0.06 8.23 14.72
N GLU A 12 -1.04 8.43 15.61
CA GLU A 12 -2.11 7.46 15.83
C GLU A 12 -3.17 7.55 14.73
N ASP A 13 -3.52 8.75 14.28
CA ASP A 13 -4.43 8.96 13.15
C ASP A 13 -3.86 8.33 11.87
N ASP A 14 -2.55 8.47 11.64
CA ASP A 14 -1.85 7.80 10.54
C ASP A 14 -1.99 6.27 10.61
N ARG A 15 -1.84 5.68 11.80
CA ARG A 15 -1.96 4.22 11.98
C ARG A 15 -3.37 3.74 11.71
N ILE A 16 -4.37 4.44 12.27
CA ILE A 16 -5.78 4.12 12.07
C ILE A 16 -6.14 4.25 10.59
N LEU A 17 -5.68 5.32 9.93
CA LEU A 17 -5.89 5.53 8.50
C LEU A 17 -5.29 4.38 7.69
N ILE A 18 -4.05 3.98 7.98
CA ILE A 18 -3.39 2.86 7.31
C ILE A 18 -4.18 1.56 7.50
N GLU A 19 -4.63 1.26 8.72
CA GLU A 19 -5.41 0.07 9.00
C GLU A 19 -6.73 0.04 8.22
N ILE A 20 -7.48 1.14 8.22
CA ILE A 20 -8.74 1.28 7.48
C ILE A 20 -8.51 1.11 5.97
N VAL A 21 -7.48 1.76 5.43
CA VAL A 21 -7.17 1.70 4.00
C VAL A 21 -6.75 0.28 3.61
N LEU A 22 -5.87 -0.36 4.39
CA LEU A 22 -5.44 -1.73 4.12
C LEU A 22 -6.60 -2.74 4.20
N GLU A 23 -7.55 -2.55 5.12
CA GLU A 23 -8.73 -3.39 5.20
C GLU A 23 -9.61 -3.27 3.94
N LYS A 24 -9.78 -2.04 3.42
CA LYS A 24 -10.53 -1.80 2.19
C LYS A 24 -9.81 -2.31 0.94
N LEU A 25 -8.47 -2.36 0.95
CA LEU A 25 -7.64 -2.84 -0.14
C LEU A 25 -7.38 -4.35 -0.11
N ARG A 26 -8.22 -5.14 0.57
CA ARG A 26 -8.09 -6.60 0.55
C ARG A 26 -8.48 -7.15 -0.82
N LEU A 27 -7.48 -7.36 -1.67
CA LEU A 27 -7.65 -7.98 -2.98
C LEU A 27 -8.33 -9.35 -2.85
N SER A 28 -9.34 -9.56 -3.68
CA SER A 28 -9.96 -10.84 -3.93
C SER A 28 -8.98 -11.81 -4.60
N LYS A 29 -9.37 -13.09 -4.64
CA LYS A 29 -8.57 -14.13 -5.33
C LYS A 29 -8.33 -13.81 -6.81
N ALA A 30 -9.30 -13.20 -7.49
CA ALA A 30 -9.21 -12.85 -8.90
C ALA A 30 -8.23 -11.69 -9.14
N GLU A 31 -8.31 -10.63 -8.33
CA GLU A 31 -7.39 -9.49 -8.42
C GLU A 31 -5.94 -9.91 -8.16
N TRP A 32 -5.71 -10.80 -7.18
CA TRP A 32 -4.40 -11.40 -6.97
C TRP A 32 -3.89 -12.17 -8.19
N GLN A 33 -4.77 -12.88 -8.88
CA GLN A 33 -4.43 -13.63 -10.08
C GLN A 33 -4.06 -12.69 -11.24
N ASP A 34 -4.75 -11.56 -11.38
CA ASP A 34 -4.44 -10.55 -12.38
C ASP A 34 -3.08 -9.89 -12.11
N CYS A 35 -2.77 -9.54 -10.86
CA CYS A 35 -1.43 -9.08 -10.47
C CYS A 35 -0.36 -10.10 -10.85
N ALA A 36 -0.61 -11.38 -10.57
CA ALA A 36 0.31 -12.47 -10.89
C ALA A 36 0.57 -12.59 -12.40
N ARG A 37 -0.49 -12.50 -13.21
CA ARG A 37 -0.39 -12.50 -14.68
C ARG A 37 0.43 -11.33 -15.19
N ASN A 38 0.19 -10.11 -14.69
CA ASN A 38 0.91 -8.91 -15.12
C ASN A 38 2.41 -8.95 -14.75
N LEU A 39 2.75 -9.59 -13.63
CA LEU A 39 4.13 -9.75 -13.19
C LEU A 39 4.82 -10.99 -13.80
N GLY A 40 4.09 -11.85 -14.52
CA GLY A 40 4.60 -13.13 -15.01
C GLY A 40 5.03 -14.06 -13.88
N ARG A 41 4.33 -14.02 -12.73
CA ARG A 41 4.66 -14.79 -11.51
C ARG A 41 3.47 -15.65 -11.07
N ASP A 42 3.74 -16.57 -10.14
CA ASP A 42 2.70 -17.34 -9.45
C ASP A 42 1.94 -16.47 -8.42
N ARG A 43 0.64 -16.71 -8.27
CA ARG A 43 -0.24 -15.96 -7.37
C ARG A 43 0.21 -16.02 -5.92
N HIS A 44 0.64 -17.18 -5.43
CA HIS A 44 1.10 -17.33 -4.05
C HIS A 44 2.45 -16.63 -3.84
N ALA A 45 3.31 -16.59 -4.86
CA ALA A 45 4.56 -15.82 -4.80
C ALA A 45 4.29 -14.32 -4.68
N VAL A 46 3.31 -13.79 -5.42
CA VAL A 46 2.91 -12.37 -5.34
C VAL A 46 2.31 -12.03 -3.98
N ASP A 47 1.36 -12.84 -3.47
CA ASP A 47 0.77 -12.65 -2.14
C ASP A 47 1.84 -12.65 -1.02
N ARG A 48 2.79 -13.60 -1.05
CA ARG A 48 3.91 -13.63 -0.10
C ARG A 48 4.79 -12.40 -0.20
N ARG A 49 5.10 -11.95 -1.42
CA ARG A 49 5.92 -10.75 -1.62
C ARG A 49 5.22 -9.50 -1.10
N TRP A 50 3.92 -9.35 -1.36
CA TRP A 50 3.13 -8.24 -0.82
C TRP A 50 3.13 -8.20 0.71
N LYS A 51 2.90 -9.34 1.37
CA LYS A 51 2.98 -9.44 2.84
C LYS A 51 4.36 -9.05 3.38
N THR A 52 5.42 -9.43 2.69
CA THR A 52 6.79 -9.05 3.08
C THR A 52 7.00 -7.54 2.97
N LEU A 53 6.51 -6.92 1.89
CA LEU A 53 6.58 -5.46 1.70
C LEU A 53 5.81 -4.71 2.80
N LEU A 54 4.60 -5.18 3.13
CA LEU A 54 3.80 -4.66 4.25
C LEU A 54 4.57 -4.71 5.58
N LEU A 55 5.10 -5.88 5.94
CA LEU A 55 5.80 -6.08 7.21
C LEU A 55 7.06 -5.22 7.33
N ASN A 56 7.76 -4.99 6.22
CA ASN A 56 8.98 -4.19 6.21
C ASN A 56 8.73 -2.67 6.07
N GLY A 57 7.47 -2.24 5.88
CA GLY A 57 7.16 -0.84 5.57
C GLY A 57 7.70 -0.40 4.19
N GLU A 58 7.96 -1.34 3.29
CA GLU A 58 8.47 -1.09 1.93
C GLU A 58 7.34 -0.77 0.95
N ILE A 59 6.35 0.01 1.39
CA ILE A 59 5.16 0.35 0.61
C ILE A 59 5.17 1.85 0.33
N GLY A 60 4.91 2.18 -0.94
CA GLY A 60 4.89 3.55 -1.44
C GLY A 60 5.65 3.64 -2.75
N LEU A 61 5.09 4.41 -3.68
CA LEU A 61 5.81 4.79 -4.88
C LEU A 61 6.69 5.99 -4.50
N LYS A 62 7.97 5.75 -4.22
CA LYS A 62 8.93 6.86 -4.16
C LYS A 62 8.90 7.52 -5.54
N SER A 63 8.50 8.78 -5.59
CA SER A 63 8.62 9.59 -6.81
C SER A 63 10.05 9.39 -7.33
N ARG A 64 10.20 8.93 -8.58
CA ARG A 64 11.52 8.90 -9.18
C ARG A 64 12.00 10.35 -9.12
N PRO A 65 13.15 10.65 -8.51
CA PRO A 65 13.72 11.98 -8.65
C PRO A 65 13.88 12.20 -10.15
N ILE A 66 13.14 13.17 -10.68
CA ILE A 66 13.34 13.66 -12.04
C ILE A 66 14.78 14.16 -12.04
N ARG A 67 15.66 13.45 -12.74
CA ARG A 67 17.05 13.86 -12.94
C ARG A 67 17.09 14.96 -13.99
#